data_AF-E8WNI2-F1
#
_entry.id   AF-E8WNI2-F1
#
_cell.length_a   1.000
_cell.length_b   1.000
_cell.length_c   1.000
_cell.angle_alpha   90.00
_cell.angle_beta   90.00
_cell.angle_gamma   90.00
#
_symmetry.space_group_name_H-M   'P 1'
#
loop_
_entity.id
_entity.type
_entity.pdbx_description
1 polymer ?
#
loop_
_entity_poly.entity_id
_entity_poly.type
_entity_poly.pdbx_seq_one_letter_code
_entity_poly.pdbx_strand_id
1 'polypeptide(L)'
;MDKEKSLLRRMLKVCLKALLALIAFVVVFGIYADFKVRGAEKQVRAFSQLVVVGMPVAGLDRKASEMGLKFRRTAGSSDQSGSIQVWEGFAFGRWFCNVDYLDGKATGKRITSLD
;
A
#
# COMPACT_ATOMS: atom_id res chain seq x y z
N MET A 1 40.76 -39.54 8.78
CA MET A 1 40.29 -38.97 7.50
C MET A 1 38.76 -39.10 7.31
N ASP A 2 38.09 -40.18 7.77
CA ASP A 2 36.63 -40.36 7.55
C ASP A 2 35.71 -39.52 8.45
N LYS A 3 36.10 -39.24 9.70
CA LYS A 3 35.32 -38.37 10.61
C LYS A 3 35.17 -36.95 10.07
N GLU A 4 36.22 -36.42 9.44
CA GLU A 4 36.25 -35.08 8.87
C GLU A 4 35.34 -34.95 7.63
N LYS A 5 35.35 -35.96 6.75
CA LYS A 5 34.43 -36.07 5.60
C LYS A 5 32.96 -36.20 6.04
N SER A 6 32.71 -36.82 7.20
CA SER A 6 31.37 -36.95 7.79
C SER A 6 30.87 -35.61 8.35
N LEU A 7 31.73 -34.85 9.03
CA LEU A 7 31.43 -33.52 9.55
C LEU A 7 31.17 -32.51 8.42
N LEU A 8 32.02 -32.48 7.40
CA LEU A 8 31.83 -31.65 6.20
C LEU A 8 30.49 -31.92 5.51
N ARG A 9 30.12 -33.20 5.32
CA ARG A 9 28.81 -33.56 4.73
C ARG A 9 27.63 -33.14 5.61
N ARG A 10 27.77 -33.18 6.94
CA ARG A 10 26.73 -32.71 7.86
C ARG A 10 26.57 -31.18 7.79
N MET A 11 27.68 -30.44 7.79
CA MET A 11 27.66 -28.98 7.64
C MET A 11 27.06 -28.56 6.29
N LEU A 12 27.46 -29.20 5.19
CA LEU A 12 26.92 -28.93 3.86
C LEU A 12 25.39 -29.13 3.79
N LYS A 13 24.87 -30.20 4.42
CA LYS A 13 23.43 -30.46 4.49
C LYS A 13 22.68 -29.40 5.31
N VAL A 14 23.28 -28.90 6.39
CA VAL A 14 22.70 -27.81 7.20
C VAL A 14 22.68 -26.52 6.40
N CYS A 15 23.79 -26.16 5.74
CA CYS A 15 23.88 -24.98 4.88
C CYS A 15 22.87 -25.05 3.74
N LEU A 16 22.71 -26.20 3.10
CA LEU A 16 21.74 -26.39 2.02
C LEU A 16 20.29 -26.21 2.51
N LYS A 17 19.95 -26.79 3.67
CA LYS A 17 18.62 -26.61 4.27
C LYS A 17 18.34 -25.15 4.64
N ALA A 18 19.33 -24.47 5.22
CA ALA A 18 19.22 -23.06 5.57
C ALA A 18 19.04 -22.18 4.32
N LEU A 19 19.80 -22.46 3.25
CA LEU A 19 19.67 -21.77 1.97
C LEU A 19 18.28 -21.98 1.36
N LEU A 20 17.78 -23.21 1.33
CA LEU A 20 16.44 -23.51 0.82
C LEU A 20 15.35 -22.81 1.66
N ALA A 21 15.49 -22.79 2.98
CA ALA A 21 14.56 -22.09 3.86
C ALA A 21 14.57 -20.58 3.63
N LEU A 22 15.76 -19.99 3.43
CA LEU A 22 15.90 -18.57 3.12
C LEU A 22 15.25 -18.23 1.77
N ILE A 23 15.49 -19.04 0.74
CA ILE A 23 14.87 -18.86 -0.58
C ILE A 23 13.34 -18.94 -0.46
N ALA A 24 12.82 -19.96 0.23
CA ALA A 24 11.39 -20.10 0.45
C ALA A 24 10.79 -18.88 1.18
N PHE A 25 11.47 -18.40 2.22
CA PHE A 25 11.06 -17.20 2.95
C PHE A 25 11.02 -15.97 2.04
N VAL A 26 12.05 -15.75 1.22
CA VAL A 26 12.11 -14.62 0.27
C VAL A 26 10.98 -14.70 -0.75
N VAL A 27 10.70 -15.89 -1.30
CA VAL A 27 9.59 -16.09 -2.25
C VAL A 27 8.24 -15.78 -1.60
N VAL A 28 7.98 -16.33 -0.41
CA VAL A 28 6.73 -16.09 0.34
C VAL A 28 6.58 -14.60 0.67
N PHE A 29 7.66 -13.96 1.11
CA PHE A 29 7.67 -12.53 1.39
C PHE A 29 7.39 -11.69 0.14
N GLY A 30 7.99 -12.04 -1.00
CA GLY A 30 7.77 -11.38 -2.28
C GLY A 30 6.31 -11.47 -2.74
N ILE A 31 5.72 -12.66 -2.65
CA ILE A 31 4.29 -12.87 -2.97
C ILE A 31 3.40 -12.05 -2.05
N TYR A 32 3.70 -12.03 -0.75
CA TYR A 32 2.94 -11.25 0.22
C TYR A 32 3.03 -9.74 -0.06
N ALA A 33 4.23 -9.23 -0.36
CA ALA A 33 4.45 -7.84 -0.68
C ALA A 33 3.67 -7.42 -1.95
N ASP A 34 3.74 -8.21 -3.03
CA ASP A 34 2.98 -7.97 -4.27
C ASP A 34 1.47 -7.95 -4.01
N PHE A 35 0.95 -8.92 -3.25
CA PHE A 35 -0.47 -8.94 -2.89
C PHE A 35 -0.89 -7.70 -2.11
N LYS A 36 -0.06 -7.24 -1.16
CA LYS A 36 -0.33 -6.03 -0.37
C LYS A 36 -0.31 -4.77 -1.23
N VAL A 37 0.63 -4.63 -2.15
CA VAL A 37 0.73 -3.46 -3.05
C VAL A 37 -0.45 -3.41 -4.02
N ARG A 38 -0.80 -4.53 -4.65
CA ARG A 38 -1.98 -4.62 -5.53
C ARG A 38 -3.29 -4.38 -4.77
N GLY A 39 -3.37 -4.85 -3.53
CA GLY A 39 -4.48 -4.57 -2.63
C GLY A 39 -4.65 -3.07 -2.37
N ALA A 40 -3.56 -2.38 -2.06
CA ALA A 40 -3.55 -0.92 -1.87
C ALA A 40 -4.02 -0.18 -3.13
N GLU A 41 -3.47 -0.54 -4.29
CA GLU A 41 -3.89 0.04 -5.58
C GLU A 41 -5.40 -0.12 -5.80
N LYS A 42 -5.91 -1.35 -5.63
CA LYS A 42 -7.31 -1.67 -5.86
C LYS A 42 -8.22 -0.88 -4.93
N GLN A 43 -7.88 -0.78 -3.64
CA GLN A 43 -8.68 -0.03 -2.68
C GLN A 43 -8.69 1.48 -2.97
N VAL A 44 -7.53 2.07 -3.29
CA VAL A 44 -7.42 3.49 -3.63
C VAL A 44 -8.16 3.80 -4.94
N ARG A 45 -8.06 2.94 -5.97
CA ARG A 45 -8.85 3.07 -7.20
C ARG A 45 -10.34 2.96 -6.93
N ALA A 46 -10.77 2.01 -6.09
CA ALA A 46 -12.17 1.85 -5.72
C ALA A 46 -12.69 3.10 -5.00
N PHE A 47 -11.93 3.67 -4.07
CA PHE A 47 -12.28 4.94 -3.43
C PHE A 47 -12.38 6.07 -4.45
N SER A 48 -11.40 6.18 -5.36
CA SER A 48 -11.41 7.20 -6.42
C SER A 48 -12.64 7.09 -7.32
N GLN A 49 -13.12 5.89 -7.61
CA GLN A 49 -14.34 5.67 -8.40
C GLN A 49 -15.61 6.14 -7.69
N LEU A 50 -15.65 6.10 -6.35
CA LEU A 50 -16.76 6.65 -5.56
C LEU A 50 -16.81 8.18 -5.61
N VAL A 51 -15.67 8.84 -5.83
CA VAL A 51 -15.58 10.29 -5.89
C VAL A 51 -15.92 10.78 -7.29
N VAL A 52 -17.02 11.53 -7.42
CA VAL A 52 -17.46 12.15 -8.68
C VAL A 52 -17.29 13.66 -8.57
N VAL A 53 -16.73 14.30 -9.61
CA VAL A 53 -16.61 15.76 -9.64
C VAL A 53 -18.00 16.40 -9.51
N GLY A 54 -18.12 17.39 -8.64
CA GLY A 54 -19.37 18.06 -8.28
C GLY A 54 -20.09 17.47 -7.06
N MET A 55 -19.71 16.27 -6.59
CA MET A 55 -20.34 15.67 -5.41
C MET A 55 -19.88 16.35 -4.11
N PRO A 56 -20.69 16.30 -3.03
CA PRO A 56 -20.26 16.74 -1.72
C PRO A 56 -19.06 15.93 -1.19
N VAL A 57 -18.06 16.59 -0.63
CA VAL A 57 -16.92 15.92 0.03
C VAL A 57 -17.20 15.56 1.50
N ALA A 58 -18.34 16.02 2.03
CA ALA A 58 -18.79 15.65 3.36
C ALA A 58 -18.98 14.13 3.45
N GLY A 59 -18.34 13.50 4.43
CA GLY A 59 -18.42 12.06 4.66
C GLY A 59 -17.43 11.21 3.87
N LEU A 60 -16.62 11.79 2.97
CA LEU A 60 -15.53 11.05 2.29
C LEU A 60 -14.49 10.51 3.28
N ASP A 61 -14.22 11.24 4.36
CA ASP A 61 -13.30 10.83 5.44
C ASP A 61 -13.80 9.55 6.14
N ARG A 62 -15.09 9.52 6.48
CA ARG A 62 -15.73 8.33 7.05
C ARG A 62 -15.68 7.17 6.04
N LYS A 63 -15.93 7.44 4.76
CA LYS A 63 -15.90 6.42 3.72
C LYS A 63 -14.50 5.83 3.52
N ALA A 64 -13.47 6.67 3.54
CA ALA A 64 -12.08 6.22 3.50
C ALA A 64 -11.78 5.30 4.69
N SER A 65 -12.18 5.69 5.91
CA SER A 65 -12.02 4.88 7.12
C SER A 65 -12.74 3.53 7.04
N GLU A 66 -14.00 3.50 6.56
CA GLU A 66 -14.77 2.27 6.34
C GLU A 66 -14.08 1.31 5.35
N MET A 67 -13.35 1.85 4.37
CA MET A 67 -12.58 1.07 3.40
C MET A 67 -11.21 0.63 3.93
N GLY A 68 -10.87 0.99 5.18
CA GLY A 68 -9.57 0.73 5.79
C GLY A 68 -8.45 1.63 5.26
N LEU A 69 -8.79 2.72 4.55
CA LEU A 69 -7.83 3.65 3.98
C LEU A 69 -7.44 4.71 5.01
N LYS A 70 -6.18 5.14 4.95
CA LYS A 70 -5.71 6.30 5.71
C LYS A 70 -6.08 7.57 4.94
N PHE A 71 -6.38 8.64 5.65
CA PHE A 71 -6.71 9.91 5.01
C PHE A 71 -6.19 11.10 5.81
N ARG A 72 -6.04 12.22 5.11
CA ARG A 72 -5.63 13.53 5.66
C ARG A 72 -6.34 14.60 4.85
N ARG A 73 -6.91 15.57 5.54
CA ARG A 73 -7.46 16.79 4.94
C ARG A 73 -6.46 17.93 5.09
N THR A 74 -6.27 18.69 4.03
CA THR A 74 -5.44 19.89 4.00
C THR A 74 -6.30 21.05 3.53
N ALA A 75 -6.49 22.04 4.39
CA ALA A 75 -7.20 23.27 4.03
C ALA A 75 -6.34 24.09 3.05
N GLY A 76 -7.00 24.71 2.07
CA GLY A 76 -6.39 25.66 1.14
C GLY A 76 -6.24 27.05 1.76
N SER A 77 -5.96 28.05 0.91
CA SER A 77 -5.87 29.46 1.30
C SER A 77 -7.20 30.08 1.77
N SER A 78 -8.31 29.40 1.50
CA SER A 78 -9.66 29.78 1.95
C SER A 78 -10.30 28.59 2.66
N ASP A 79 -11.13 28.84 3.68
CA ASP A 79 -11.86 27.79 4.43
C ASP A 79 -12.78 26.93 3.56
N GLN A 80 -13.06 27.37 2.33
CA GLN A 80 -13.92 26.68 1.37
C GLN A 80 -13.16 25.79 0.38
N SER A 81 -11.83 25.87 0.32
CA SER A 81 -11.01 25.09 -0.60
C SER A 81 -10.03 24.19 0.14
N GLY A 82 -9.57 23.14 -0.51
CA GLY A 82 -8.56 22.26 0.04
C GLY A 82 -8.46 20.95 -0.71
N SER A 83 -7.78 20.00 -0.09
CA SER A 83 -7.62 18.65 -0.61
C SER A 83 -7.83 17.60 0.47
N ILE A 84 -8.35 16.45 0.06
CA ILE A 84 -8.41 15.23 0.85
C ILE A 84 -7.48 14.23 0.19
N GLN A 85 -6.40 13.89 0.87
CA GLN A 85 -5.50 12.84 0.46
C GLN A 85 -5.90 11.54 1.16
N VAL A 86 -6.16 10.50 0.38
CA VAL A 86 -6.46 9.15 0.86
C VAL A 86 -5.39 8.20 0.36
N TRP A 87 -4.89 7.30 1.19
CA TRP A 87 -3.80 6.39 0.80
C TRP A 87 -3.84 5.05 1.53
N GLU A 88 -3.19 4.07 0.90
CA GLU A 88 -2.85 2.77 1.46
C GLU A 88 -1.52 2.31 0.88
N GLY A 89 -0.83 1.40 1.55
CA GLY A 89 0.40 0.85 1.02
C GLY A 89 1.17 -0.03 1.98
N PHE A 90 2.23 -0.63 1.45
CA PHE A 90 3.10 -1.54 2.16
C PHE A 90 4.54 -1.25 1.80
N ALA A 91 5.41 -1.06 2.80
CA ALA A 91 6.87 -0.88 2.75
C ALA A 91 7.48 -0.16 1.53
N PHE A 92 7.39 -0.77 0.34
CA PHE A 92 7.96 -0.38 -0.95
C PHE A 92 6.92 0.03 -2.01
N GLY A 93 5.67 0.33 -1.61
CA GLY A 93 4.63 0.73 -2.55
C GLY A 93 3.47 1.38 -1.83
N ARG A 94 3.18 2.63 -2.17
CA ARG A 94 2.03 3.38 -1.65
C ARG A 94 1.22 3.97 -2.78
N TRP A 95 -0.08 3.91 -2.65
CA TRP A 95 -1.03 4.49 -3.57
C TRP A 95 -1.81 5.59 -2.88
N PHE A 96 -2.02 6.68 -3.60
CA PHE A 96 -2.70 7.87 -3.10
C PHE A 96 -3.83 8.24 -4.07
N CYS A 97 -4.94 8.71 -3.51
CA CYS A 97 -5.98 9.44 -4.23
C CYS A 97 -6.11 10.80 -3.56
N ASN A 98 -5.72 11.85 -4.28
CA ASN A 98 -5.95 13.23 -3.87
C ASN A 98 -7.27 13.70 -4.48
N VAL A 99 -8.13 14.28 -3.66
CA VAL A 99 -9.41 14.88 -4.07
C VAL A 99 -9.36 16.35 -3.73
N ASP A 100 -9.36 17.19 -4.75
CA ASP A 100 -9.43 18.64 -4.58
C ASP A 100 -10.89 19.05 -4.42
N TYR A 101 -11.15 20.03 -3.55
CA TYR A 101 -12.50 20.55 -3.32
C TYR A 101 -12.55 22.06 -3.26
N LEU A 102 -13.71 22.59 -3.63
CA LEU A 102 -14.10 23.98 -3.50
C LEU A 102 -15.58 24.04 -3.10
N ASP A 103 -15.93 24.90 -2.15
CA ASP A 103 -17.29 25.04 -1.61
C ASP A 103 -17.91 23.70 -1.17
N GLY A 104 -17.08 22.85 -0.55
CA GLY A 104 -17.49 21.53 -0.07
C GLY A 104 -17.83 20.52 -1.17
N LYS A 105 -17.51 20.80 -2.44
CA LYS A 105 -17.71 19.91 -3.57
C LYS A 105 -16.37 19.50 -4.20
N ALA A 106 -16.29 18.25 -4.64
CA ALA A 106 -15.11 17.75 -5.33
C ALA A 106 -14.95 18.47 -6.67
N THR A 107 -13.79 19.07 -6.94
CA THR A 107 -13.47 19.74 -8.21
C THR A 107 -12.52 18.92 -9.07
N GLY A 108 -11.71 18.08 -8.44
CA GLY A 108 -10.75 17.23 -9.12
C GLY A 108 -10.41 15.99 -8.30
N LYS A 109 -9.88 14.97 -8.97
CA LYS A 109 -9.27 13.82 -8.33
C LYS A 109 -8.06 13.33 -9.12
N ARG A 110 -7.03 12.87 -8.43
CA ARG A 110 -5.82 12.33 -9.03
C ARG A 110 -5.34 11.12 -8.23
N ILE A 111 -5.00 10.05 -8.95
CA ILE A 111 -4.31 8.89 -8.36
C ILE A 111 -2.82 9.04 -8.63
N THR A 112 -2.00 8.85 -7.61
CA THR A 112 -0.54 8.80 -7.71
C THR A 112 -0.01 7.59 -6.94
N SER A 113 1.17 7.11 -7.32
CA SER A 113 1.88 6.05 -6.60
C SER A 113 3.27 6.52 -6.18
N LEU A 114 3.81 5.92 -5.13
CA LEU A 114 5.19 6.02 -4.72
C LEU A 114 5.74 4.60 -4.58
N ASP A 115 6.68 4.26 -5.44
CA ASP A 115 7.44 3.01 -5.49
C ASP A 115 8.79 3.12 -4.76
#